data_AF-A0A2X3DEB1-F1
#
_entry.id   AF-A0A2X3DEB1-F1
#
_cell.length_a   1.000
_cell.length_b   1.000
_cell.length_c   1.000
_cell.angle_alpha   90.00
_cell.angle_beta   90.00
_cell.angle_gamma   90.00
#
_symmetry.space_group_name_H-M   'P 1'
#
loop_
_entity.id
_entity.type
_entity.pdbx_description
1 polymer ?
#
loop_
_entity_poly.entity_id
_entity_poly.type
_entity_poly.pdbx_seq_one_letter_code
_entity_poly.pdbx_strand_id
1 'polypeptide(L)'
;MLKAWHLPVAPFIKVQQDRLFITLWLSGESLPQRITLRAEEDNEELSLPMQRLRQAPQPGVVAWRGEISLASGQPRRRYSFKLLWADHQRWFTPQGFTRFPPARLEQFAIDLPDAGPQWVADQVFLSNFPRSLCPQRRA
;
A
#
# COMPACT_ATOMS: atom_id res chain seq x y z
N MET A 1 -14.96 -14.38 -6.09
CA MET A 1 -14.15 -14.22 -4.85
C MET A 1 -13.49 -12.85 -4.87
N LEU A 2 -13.46 -12.13 -3.74
CA LEU A 2 -12.79 -10.81 -3.64
C LEU A 2 -11.27 -10.98 -3.60
N LYS A 3 -10.56 -10.20 -4.40
CA LYS A 3 -9.09 -10.09 -4.42
C LYS A 3 -8.69 -8.66 -4.04
N ALA A 4 -7.58 -8.53 -3.33
CA ALA A 4 -6.99 -7.25 -2.96
C ALA A 4 -5.49 -7.25 -3.23
N TRP A 5 -4.97 -6.10 -3.66
CA TRP A 5 -3.54 -5.86 -3.80
C TRP A 5 -3.17 -4.53 -3.17
N HIS A 6 -2.17 -4.60 -2.30
CA HIS A 6 -1.52 -3.46 -1.70
C HIS A 6 -0.15 -3.91 -1.16
N LEU A 7 0.86 -3.08 -1.36
CA LEU A 7 2.16 -3.18 -0.71
C LEU A 7 2.57 -1.77 -0.26
N PRO A 8 3.36 -1.62 0.82
CA PRO A 8 3.80 -0.32 1.33
C PRO A 8 4.91 0.31 0.45
N VAL A 9 4.77 0.23 -0.87
CA VAL A 9 5.69 0.74 -1.89
C VAL A 9 4.93 1.26 -3.12
N ALA A 10 5.62 1.89 -4.06
CA ALA A 10 5.04 2.25 -5.35
C ALA A 10 4.49 1.01 -6.10
N PRO A 11 3.40 1.13 -6.88
CA PRO A 11 2.62 2.35 -7.14
C PRO A 11 1.52 2.63 -6.10
N PHE A 12 1.42 1.82 -5.04
CA PHE A 12 0.35 1.95 -4.05
C PHE A 12 0.57 3.10 -3.08
N ILE A 13 1.84 3.43 -2.84
CA ILE A 13 2.27 4.55 -2.01
C ILE A 13 2.77 5.67 -2.90
N LYS A 14 2.31 6.90 -2.62
CA LYS A 14 2.86 8.12 -3.20
C LYS A 14 2.96 9.18 -2.12
N VAL A 15 4.16 9.70 -1.89
CA VAL A 15 4.39 10.88 -1.07
C VAL A 15 4.39 12.10 -1.98
N GLN A 16 3.67 13.15 -1.59
CA GLN A 16 3.68 14.43 -2.30
C GLN A 16 3.47 15.55 -1.28
N GLN A 17 4.44 16.45 -1.16
CA GLN A 17 4.48 17.45 -0.07
C GLN A 17 4.35 16.75 1.29
N ASP A 18 3.50 17.27 2.18
CA ASP A 18 3.24 16.69 3.51
C ASP A 18 2.07 15.70 3.50
N ARG A 19 1.86 14.97 2.39
CA ARG A 19 0.76 14.02 2.24
C ARG A 19 1.25 12.67 1.75
N LEU A 20 0.78 11.62 2.43
CA LEU A 20 0.97 10.24 2.05
C LEU A 20 -0.33 9.69 1.45
N PHE A 21 -0.29 9.41 0.15
CA PHE A 21 -1.39 8.76 -0.55
C PHE A 21 -1.20 7.24 -0.54
N ILE A 22 -2.22 6.53 -0.04
CA ILE A 22 -2.24 5.08 0.08
C ILE A 22 -3.37 4.54 -0.79
N THR A 23 -3.04 3.67 -1.73
CA THR A 23 -3.99 3.12 -2.70
C THR A 23 -4.17 1.62 -2.50
N LEU A 24 -5.42 1.16 -2.43
CA LEU A 24 -5.80 -0.25 -2.39
C LEU A 24 -6.46 -0.62 -3.72
N TRP A 25 -6.03 -1.73 -4.33
CA TRP A 25 -6.68 -2.27 -5.52
C TRP A 25 -7.56 -3.45 -5.15
N LEU A 26 -8.75 -3.53 -5.74
CA LEU A 26 -9.70 -4.61 -5.54
C LEU A 26 -10.23 -5.15 -6.87
N SER A 27 -10.53 -6.44 -6.90
CA SER A 27 -11.24 -7.07 -8.02
C SER A 27 -12.15 -8.20 -7.51
N GLY A 28 -13.28 -8.40 -8.16
CA GLY A 28 -14.26 -9.44 -7.84
C GLY A 28 -15.71 -8.96 -7.90
N GLU A 29 -16.63 -9.90 -7.78
CA GLU A 29 -18.08 -9.70 -7.96
C GLU A 29 -18.74 -8.80 -6.89
N SER A 30 -18.30 -8.89 -5.63
CA SER A 30 -18.90 -8.17 -4.51
C SER A 30 -17.89 -7.21 -3.88
N LEU A 31 -17.82 -6.01 -4.44
CA LEU A 31 -16.96 -4.94 -3.94
C LEU A 31 -17.60 -4.27 -2.70
N PRO A 32 -16.79 -3.76 -1.76
CA PRO A 32 -17.31 -3.02 -0.61
C PRO A 32 -17.96 -1.71 -1.05
N GLN A 33 -18.95 -1.25 -0.28
CA GLN A 33 -19.60 0.04 -0.49
C GLN A 33 -18.71 1.20 -0.02
N ARG A 34 -17.94 0.97 1.06
CA ARG A 34 -17.00 1.95 1.62
C ARG A 34 -15.73 1.25 2.06
N ILE A 35 -14.62 1.97 1.95
CA ILE A 35 -13.35 1.57 2.55
C ILE A 35 -12.87 2.71 3.43
N THR A 36 -12.45 2.39 4.64
CA THR A 36 -11.75 3.32 5.53
C THR A 36 -10.34 2.82 5.77
N LEU A 37 -9.38 3.72 5.71
CA LEU A 37 -8.01 3.50 6.10
C LEU A 37 -7.92 3.75 7.61
N ARG A 38 -7.66 2.69 8.37
CA ARG A 38 -7.33 2.79 9.79
C ARG A 38 -5.85 3.13 9.89
N ALA A 39 -5.51 4.28 10.43
CA ALA A 39 -4.14 4.72 10.66
C ALA A 39 -3.91 5.00 12.15
N GLU A 40 -2.65 5.10 12.55
CA GLU A 40 -2.25 5.49 13.91
C GLU A 40 -1.47 6.82 13.87
N GLU A 41 -1.89 7.79 14.67
CA GLU A 41 -1.19 9.06 14.90
C GLU A 41 -1.08 9.27 16.41
N ASP A 42 0.15 9.40 16.94
CA ASP A 42 0.40 9.62 18.37
C ASP A 42 -0.29 8.63 19.33
N ASN A 43 -0.39 7.37 18.91
CA ASN A 43 -1.09 6.26 19.58
C ASN A 43 -2.63 6.34 19.54
N GLU A 44 -3.20 7.33 18.86
CA GLU A 44 -4.63 7.41 18.57
C GLU A 44 -4.98 6.75 17.24
N GLU A 45 -6.12 6.07 17.20
CA GLU A 45 -6.64 5.46 15.98
C GLU A 45 -7.41 6.48 15.15
N LEU A 46 -6.94 6.71 13.92
CA LEU A 46 -7.63 7.52 12.92
C LEU A 46 -8.37 6.63 11.93
N SER A 47 -9.64 6.96 11.66
CA SER A 47 -10.45 6.32 10.64
C SER A 47 -10.67 7.26 9.46
N LEU A 48 -9.87 7.09 8.41
CA LEU A 48 -9.80 8.00 7.27
C LEU A 48 -10.61 7.42 6.10
N PRO A 49 -11.59 8.14 5.53
CA PRO A 49 -12.36 7.64 4.40
C PRO A 49 -11.48 7.52 3.14
N MET A 50 -11.65 6.43 2.39
CA MET A 50 -11.01 6.29 1.08
C MET A 50 -11.98 6.63 -0.04
N GLN A 51 -11.46 7.27 -1.09
CA GLN A 51 -12.21 7.61 -2.29
C GLN A 51 -11.92 6.61 -3.40
N ARG A 52 -12.97 6.12 -4.06
CA ARG A 52 -12.82 5.29 -5.27
C ARG A 52 -12.32 6.16 -6.43
N LEU A 53 -11.22 5.75 -7.05
CA LEU A 53 -10.67 6.43 -8.22
C LEU A 53 -11.56 6.17 -9.44
N ARG A 54 -11.72 7.20 -10.28
CA ARG A 54 -12.50 7.11 -11.53
C ARG A 54 -11.81 6.24 -12.57
N GLN A 55 -10.49 6.33 -12.66
CA GLN A 55 -9.68 5.54 -13.59
C GLN A 55 -9.27 4.23 -12.95
N ALA A 56 -9.60 3.13 -13.63
CA ALA A 56 -9.13 1.80 -13.26
C ALA A 56 -7.63 1.66 -13.58
N PRO A 57 -6.82 1.08 -12.67
CA PRO A 57 -5.40 0.82 -12.95
C PRO A 57 -5.21 -0.31 -13.99
N GLN A 58 -6.15 -1.26 -14.03
CA GLN A 58 -6.20 -2.39 -14.96
C GLN A 58 -7.68 -2.74 -15.23
N PRO A 59 -8.01 -3.36 -16.39
CA PRO A 59 -9.36 -3.87 -16.65
C PRO A 59 -9.84 -4.80 -15.52
N GLY A 60 -11.05 -4.56 -15.02
CA GLY A 60 -11.63 -5.38 -13.93
C GLY A 60 -11.05 -5.11 -12.53
N VAL A 61 -10.20 -4.09 -12.38
CA VAL A 61 -9.65 -3.66 -11.09
C VAL A 61 -10.17 -2.27 -10.73
N VAL A 62 -10.61 -2.10 -9.49
CA VAL A 62 -10.97 -0.79 -8.93
C VAL A 62 -9.92 -0.34 -7.93
N ALA A 63 -9.59 0.94 -7.94
CA ALA A 63 -8.65 1.52 -6.98
C ALA A 63 -9.38 2.42 -5.99
N TRP A 64 -9.00 2.34 -4.72
CA TRP A 64 -9.44 3.22 -3.64
C TRP A 64 -8.22 3.92 -3.07
N ARG A 65 -8.31 5.23 -2.83
CA ARG A 65 -7.21 6.03 -2.29
C ARG A 65 -7.60 6.72 -0.99
N GLY A 66 -6.77 6.55 0.03
CA GLY A 66 -6.78 7.31 1.27
C GLY A 66 -5.58 8.24 1.35
N GLU A 67 -5.63 9.18 2.28
CA GLU A 67 -4.59 10.17 2.52
C GLU A 67 -4.29 10.22 4.02
N ILE A 68 -3.01 10.22 4.37
CA ILE A 68 -2.50 10.48 5.72
C ILE A 68 -1.66 11.76 5.67
N SER A 69 -1.87 12.68 6.61
CA SER A 69 -1.02 13.85 6.80
C SER A 69 0.37 13.43 7.30
N LEU A 70 1.42 14.02 6.74
CA LEU A 70 2.79 13.87 7.20
C LEU A 70 3.26 15.05 8.05
N ALA A 71 2.42 16.07 8.24
CA ALA A 71 2.76 17.26 9.02
C ALA A 71 2.90 16.98 10.53
N SER A 72 2.30 15.90 11.01
CA SER A 72 2.26 15.49 12.42
C SER A 72 2.38 13.98 12.56
N GLY A 73 2.60 13.48 13.78
CA GLY A 73 2.68 12.06 14.11
C GLY A 73 4.05 11.40 13.92
N GLN A 74 4.12 10.12 14.26
CA GLN A 74 5.37 9.36 14.32
C GLN A 74 5.92 9.02 12.93
N PRO A 75 7.26 8.97 12.75
CA PRO A 75 7.88 8.61 11.47
C PRO A 75 7.39 7.28 10.89
N ARG A 76 7.18 6.28 11.76
CA ARG A 76 6.59 4.99 11.39
C ARG A 76 5.08 5.10 11.30
N ARG A 77 4.53 5.11 10.10
CA ARG A 77 3.09 5.14 9.82
C ARG A 77 2.55 3.73 9.75
N ARG A 78 1.66 3.37 10.68
CA ARG A 78 0.95 2.09 10.68
C ARG A 78 -0.45 2.26 10.15
N TYR A 79 -0.89 1.31 9.34
CA TYR A 79 -2.24 1.35 8.79
C TYR A 79 -2.79 -0.02 8.36
N SER A 80 -4.10 -0.09 8.22
CA SER A 80 -4.83 -1.23 7.65
C SER A 80 -6.09 -0.76 6.94
N PHE A 81 -6.67 -1.61 6.10
CA PHE A 81 -7.89 -1.27 5.36
C PHE A 81 -9.09 -1.95 6.01
N LYS A 82 -10.13 -1.19 6.32
CA LYS A 82 -11.42 -1.69 6.75
C LYS A 82 -12.40 -1.57 5.59
N LEU A 83 -12.83 -2.70 5.06
CA LEU A 83 -13.78 -2.83 3.95
C LEU A 83 -15.18 -3.06 4.54
N LEU A 84 -16.15 -2.30 4.06
CA LEU A 84 -17.52 -2.29 4.58
C LEU A 84 -18.53 -2.62 3.47
N TRP A 85 -19.33 -3.65 3.69
CA TRP A 85 -20.53 -3.98 2.93
C TRP A 85 -21.77 -3.61 3.76
N ALA A 86 -22.96 -3.83 3.21
CA ALA A 86 -24.21 -3.56 3.91
C ALA A 86 -24.42 -4.46 5.14
N ASP A 87 -23.92 -5.70 5.07
CA ASP A 87 -24.19 -6.79 6.02
C ASP A 87 -22.96 -7.20 6.83
N HIS A 88 -21.75 -6.87 6.36
CA HIS A 88 -20.51 -7.30 7.01
C HIS A 88 -19.34 -6.35 6.78
N GLN A 89 -18.27 -6.58 7.54
CA GLN A 89 -16.98 -5.91 7.36
C GLN A 89 -15.85 -6.93 7.26
N ARG A 90 -14.76 -6.53 6.62
CA ARG A 90 -13.49 -7.26 6.63
C ARG A 90 -12.33 -6.30 6.73
N TRP A 91 -11.21 -6.80 7.20
CA TRP A 91 -9.95 -6.09 7.24
C TRP A 91 -8.99 -6.68 6.22
N PHE A 92 -8.18 -5.84 5.62
CA PHE A 92 -7.09 -6.26 4.76
C PHE A 92 -5.76 -5.79 5.35
N THR A 93 -4.84 -6.75 5.51
CA THR A 93 -3.51 -6.59 6.12
C THR A 93 -2.44 -7.29 5.28
N PRO A 94 -1.14 -7.21 5.62
CA PRO A 94 -0.11 -8.01 4.96
C PRO A 94 -0.38 -9.53 4.98
N GLN A 95 -1.11 -10.03 5.98
CA GLN A 95 -1.49 -11.45 6.11
C GLN A 95 -2.74 -11.80 5.28
N GLY A 96 -3.37 -10.82 4.63
CA GLY A 96 -4.55 -11.00 3.80
C GLY A 96 -5.83 -10.52 4.48
N PHE A 97 -6.95 -11.19 4.16
CA PHE A 97 -8.26 -10.81 4.69
C PHE A 97 -8.54 -11.46 6.05
N THR A 98 -9.03 -10.65 7.00
CA THR A 98 -9.53 -11.13 8.29
C THR A 98 -10.88 -10.49 8.63
N ARG A 99 -11.67 -11.15 9.48
CA ARG A 99 -12.96 -10.63 9.97
C ARG A 99 -12.80 -9.70 11.18
N PHE A 100 -11.70 -9.87 11.92
CA PHE A 100 -11.45 -9.16 13.17
C PHE A 100 -10.49 -8.00 12.97
N PRO A 101 -10.58 -6.92 13.76
CA PRO A 101 -9.61 -5.84 13.71
C PRO A 101 -8.19 -6.38 13.95
N PRO A 102 -7.21 -6.02 13.10
CA PRO A 102 -5.87 -6.54 13.23
C PRO A 102 -5.14 -5.94 14.44
N ALA A 103 -4.28 -6.75 15.05
CA ALA A 103 -3.35 -6.29 16.07
C ALA A 103 -2.32 -5.33 15.46
N ARG A 104 -1.65 -4.52 16.30
CA ARG A 104 -0.72 -3.46 15.83
C ARG A 104 0.42 -3.99 14.95
N LEU A 105 0.95 -5.18 15.25
CA LEU A 105 2.03 -5.83 14.49
C LEU A 105 1.55 -6.47 13.18
N GLU A 106 0.26 -6.67 13.02
CA GLU A 106 -0.36 -7.20 11.81
C GLU A 106 -0.70 -6.08 10.80
N GLN A 107 -0.45 -4.83 11.14
CA GLN A 107 -0.72 -3.70 10.25
C GLN A 107 0.42 -3.50 9.24
N PHE A 108 0.09 -2.88 8.10
CA PHE A 108 1.12 -2.34 7.22
C PHE A 108 1.93 -1.27 7.97
N ALA A 109 3.19 -1.11 7.58
CA ALA A 109 4.07 -0.09 8.13
C ALA A 109 4.89 0.53 7.00
N ILE A 110 5.09 1.84 7.10
CA ILE A 110 6.03 2.58 6.27
C ILE A 110 6.75 3.60 7.15
N ASP A 111 8.06 3.73 6.99
CA ASP A 111 8.87 4.72 7.71
C ASP A 111 9.06 5.94 6.80
N LEU A 112 8.65 7.13 7.27
CA LEU A 112 8.74 8.39 6.55
C LEU A 112 9.29 9.52 7.45
N PRO A 113 10.17 10.41 6.96
CA PRO A 113 10.79 10.35 5.63
C PRO A 113 11.68 9.11 5.47
N ASP A 114 11.61 8.47 4.31
CA ASP A 114 12.51 7.37 3.98
C ASP A 114 13.93 7.95 3.92
N ALA A 115 14.83 7.44 4.76
CA ALA A 115 16.23 7.85 4.77
C ALA A 115 17.00 7.36 3.52
N GLY A 116 16.32 6.60 2.64
CA GLY A 116 16.83 6.21 1.33
C GLY A 116 17.12 7.41 0.43
N PRO A 117 18.15 7.33 -0.43
CA PRO A 117 18.45 8.42 -1.35
C PRO A 117 17.28 8.68 -2.30
N GLN A 118 16.81 9.93 -2.37
CA GLN A 118 15.69 10.36 -3.22
C GLN A 118 15.83 9.96 -4.71
N TRP A 119 17.06 9.74 -5.20
CA TRP A 119 17.33 9.33 -6.58
C TRP A 119 16.95 7.89 -6.92
N VAL A 120 16.63 7.05 -5.93
CA VAL A 120 16.22 5.65 -6.13
C VAL A 120 14.76 5.54 -6.59
N ALA A 121 13.92 6.55 -6.31
CA ALA A 121 12.48 6.49 -6.57
C ALA A 121 12.10 6.45 -8.07
N ASP A 122 12.99 6.91 -8.96
CA ASP A 122 12.75 6.96 -10.41
C ASP A 122 13.52 5.90 -11.22
N GLN A 123 14.32 5.02 -10.57
CA GLN A 123 15.16 4.06 -11.28
C GLN A 123 14.50 2.68 -11.35
N VAL A 124 14.15 2.27 -12.57
CA VAL A 124 13.93 0.85 -12.90
C VAL A 124 15.27 0.14 -12.71
N PHE A 125 15.39 -0.68 -11.66
CA PHE A 125 16.51 -1.59 -11.51
C PHE A 125 16.44 -2.67 -12.61
N LEU A 126 17.15 -2.46 -13.71
CA LEU A 126 17.56 -3.57 -14.56
C LEU A 126 18.68 -4.30 -13.82
N SER A 127 18.39 -5.48 -13.28
CA SER A 127 19.42 -6.40 -12.83
C SER A 127 20.21 -6.87 -14.05
N ASN A 128 21.29 -6.17 -14.39
CA ASN A 128 22.28 -6.69 -15.32
C ASN A 128 23.02 -7.84 -14.62
N PHE A 129 22.55 -9.06 -14.85
CA PHE A 129 23.35 -10.25 -14.59
C PHE A 129 24.60 -10.18 -15.48
N PRO A 130 25.84 -10.18 -14.93
CA PRO A 130 27.04 -10.19 -15.74
C PRO A 130 27.11 -11.51 -16.52
N ARG A 131 27.05 -11.40 -17.84
CA ARG A 131 27.18 -12.52 -18.78
C ARG A 131 28.65 -12.99 -18.78
N SER A 132 28.85 -14.23 -18.34
CA SER A 132 29.95 -15.16 -18.70
C SER A 132 31.34 -14.56 -18.97
N LEU A 133 32.19 -14.47 -17.93
CA LEU A 133 33.64 -14.51 -18.11
C LEU A 133 34.07 -15.96 -18.42
N CYS A 134 34.09 -16.33 -19.70
CA CYS A 134 34.84 -17.50 -20.18
C CYS A 134 36.05 -17.00 -20.98
N PRO A 135 37.28 -17.06 -20.43
CA PRO A 135 38.47 -16.77 -21.23
C PRO A 135 38.73 -17.94 -22.18
N GLN A 136 38.74 -17.68 -23.49
CA GLN A 136 39.34 -18.59 -24.45
C GLN A 136 40.84 -18.70 -24.14
N ARG A 137 41.27 -19.84 -23.58
CA ARG A 137 42.68 -20.22 -23.64
C ARG A 137 42.97 -20.71 -25.06
N ARG A 138 43.74 -19.91 -25.81
CA ARG A 138 44.54 -20.41 -26.92
C ARG A 138 45.80 -21.07 -26.35
N ALA A 139 46.00 -22.33 -26.68
CA ALA A 139 47.29 -22.94 -27.02
C ALA A 139 46.98 -24.24 -27.77
#